data_AF-A0A7R9V0G6-F1
#
_entry.id   AF-A0A7R9V0G6-F1
#
_cell.length_a   1.000
_cell.length_b   1.000
_cell.length_c   1.000
_cell.angle_alpha   90.00
_cell.angle_beta   90.00
_cell.angle_gamma   90.00
#
_symmetry.space_group_name_H-M   'P 1'
#
loop_
_entity.id
_entity.type
_entity.pdbx_description
1 polymer ?
#
loop_
_entity_poly.entity_id
_entity_poly.type
_entity_poly.pdbx_seq_one_letter_code
_entity_poly.pdbx_strand_id
1 'polypeptide(L)'
;HGDALWVVSPLRRAIETFLLACPLVGSVGDATPDVVAGPSGLACARSRSSEGLGNAAVELQPLISEFCVTAGDVGSSTSQLASEFPQMARQLAVLPETWWFQEPRRPNCAAAKTMNCTEPRAHQKQRVGEFARWLSRRPERFIILVGHCSFWKEFSKSNDRMRNGEMRSMRW
;
A
#
# COMPACT_ATOMS: atom_id res chain seq x y z
N HIS A 1 -2.76 -18.30 -15.15
CA HIS A 1 -2.83 -18.65 -13.71
C HIS A 1 -2.90 -17.33 -12.97
N GLY A 2 -4.01 -17.06 -12.27
CA GLY A 2 -4.26 -15.74 -11.69
C GLY A 2 -3.45 -15.56 -10.42
N ASP A 3 -2.37 -14.79 -10.53
CA ASP A 3 -1.54 -14.36 -9.40
C ASP A 3 -2.40 -13.56 -8.42
N ALA A 4 -2.16 -13.74 -7.12
CA ALA A 4 -2.87 -13.00 -6.09
C ALA A 4 -2.55 -11.50 -6.16
N LEU A 5 -3.57 -10.65 -6.01
CA LEU A 5 -3.37 -9.20 -5.88
C LEU A 5 -3.16 -8.82 -4.43
N TRP A 6 -2.06 -8.15 -4.14
CA TRP A 6 -1.80 -7.53 -2.86
C TRP A 6 -2.26 -6.08 -2.89
N VAL A 7 -3.14 -5.71 -1.97
CA VAL A 7 -3.64 -4.35 -1.83
C VAL A 7 -3.23 -3.83 -0.47
N VAL A 8 -2.54 -2.71 -0.44
CA VAL A 8 -1.91 -2.20 0.78
C VAL A 8 -2.37 -0.76 1.04
N SER A 9 -2.73 -0.47 2.29
CA SER A 9 -3.00 0.90 2.73
C SER A 9 -1.71 1.72 2.64
N PRO A 10 -1.72 2.94 2.06
CA PRO A 10 -0.56 3.82 1.99
C PRO A 10 -0.17 4.46 3.35
N LEU A 11 -0.54 3.86 4.48
CA LEU A 11 -0.04 4.24 5.81
C LEU A 11 1.22 3.44 6.16
N ARG A 12 2.17 4.07 6.85
CA ARG A 12 3.51 3.53 7.15
C ARG A 12 3.45 2.12 7.71
N ARG A 13 2.62 1.91 8.75
CA ARG A 13 2.49 0.61 9.43
C ARG A 13 1.98 -0.51 8.54
N ALA A 14 1.10 -0.20 7.58
CA ALA A 14 0.59 -1.19 6.64
C ALA A 14 1.65 -1.57 5.60
N ILE A 15 2.41 -0.58 5.10
CA ILE A 15 3.54 -0.81 4.20
C ILE A 15 4.61 -1.67 4.90
N GLU A 16 5.00 -1.34 6.14
CA GLU A 16 5.92 -2.15 6.96
C GLU A 16 5.42 -3.60 7.10
N THR A 17 4.14 -3.78 7.48
CA THR A 17 3.53 -5.11 7.63
C THR A 17 3.56 -5.90 6.32
N PHE A 18 3.24 -5.24 5.20
CA PHE A 18 3.29 -5.86 3.88
C PHE A 18 4.70 -6.31 3.52
N LEU A 19 5.71 -5.47 3.70
CA LEU A 19 7.09 -5.78 3.36
C LEU A 19 7.66 -6.92 4.22
N LEU A 20 7.26 -7.00 5.49
CA LEU A 20 7.61 -8.11 6.37
C LEU A 20 6.90 -9.41 5.96
N ALA A 21 5.63 -9.33 5.54
CA ALA A 21 4.86 -10.48 5.11
C ALA A 21 5.24 -10.98 3.70
N CYS A 22 5.75 -10.08 2.85
CA CYS A 22 6.16 -10.36 1.48
C CYS A 22 7.61 -9.90 1.25
N PRO A 23 8.61 -10.63 1.78
CA PRO A 23 10.02 -10.23 1.70
C PRO A 23 10.56 -10.19 0.26
N LEU A 24 9.85 -10.77 -0.70
CA LEU A 24 10.24 -10.82 -2.12
C LEU A 24 10.22 -9.44 -2.80
N VAL A 25 9.51 -8.44 -2.25
CA VAL A 25 9.44 -7.08 -2.81
C VAL A 25 10.75 -6.31 -2.63
N GLY A 26 11.61 -6.72 -1.69
CA GLY A 26 12.88 -6.05 -1.38
C GLY A 26 14.02 -6.28 -2.39
N SER A 27 13.88 -7.21 -3.34
CA SER A 27 14.97 -7.58 -4.25
C SER A 27 15.05 -6.77 -5.55
N VAL A 28 14.20 -5.76 -5.74
CA VAL A 28 14.07 -5.03 -7.03
C VAL A 28 14.95 -3.76 -7.10
N GLY A 29 15.79 -3.52 -6.09
CA GLY A 29 16.49 -2.25 -5.92
C GLY A 29 18.00 -2.33 -5.75
N ASP A 30 18.71 -3.20 -6.48
CA ASP A 30 20.16 -3.00 -6.66
C ASP A 30 20.67 -3.71 -7.94
N ALA A 31 20.40 -3.10 -9.09
CA ALA A 31 21.16 -3.38 -10.30
C ALA A 31 22.14 -2.23 -10.50
N THR A 32 23.20 -2.20 -9.70
CA THR A 32 24.42 -1.48 -10.09
C THR A 32 24.93 -2.10 -11.39
N PRO A 33 25.15 -1.33 -12.47
CA PRO A 33 25.86 -1.86 -13.61
C PRO A 33 27.30 -2.13 -13.19
N ASP A 34 27.63 -3.41 -12.96
CA ASP A 34 29.02 -3.85 -12.83
C ASP A 34 29.71 -3.60 -14.19
N VAL A 35 30.34 -2.44 -14.31
CA VAL A 35 31.28 -2.16 -15.41
C VAL A 35 32.57 -2.92 -15.10
N VAL A 36 32.60 -4.19 -15.50
CA VAL A 36 33.86 -4.94 -15.56
C VAL A 36 34.59 -4.51 -16.83
N ALA A 37 35.54 -3.59 -16.68
CA ALA A 37 36.49 -3.27 -17.74
C ALA A 37 37.45 -4.46 -17.94
N GLY A 38 37.28 -5.19 -19.03
CA GLY A 38 38.20 -6.23 -19.50
C GLY A 38 38.33 -6.19 -21.02
N PRO A 39 39.54 -6.36 -21.58
CA PRO A 39 39.79 -6.08 -22.99
C PRO A 39 39.35 -7.23 -23.89
N SER A 40 38.71 -6.86 -25.00
CA SER A 40 38.55 -7.67 -26.21
C SER A 40 37.59 -8.88 -26.16
N GLY A 41 36.50 -8.75 -26.93
CA GLY A 41 35.92 -9.87 -27.69
C GLY A 41 34.69 -10.55 -27.10
N LEU A 42 33.52 -10.24 -27.69
CA LEU A 42 32.26 -11.00 -27.63
C LEU A 42 31.66 -11.24 -26.23
N ALA A 43 31.01 -10.22 -25.69
CA ALA A 43 30.03 -10.41 -24.63
C ALA A 43 28.69 -10.87 -25.24
N CYS A 44 28.41 -12.17 -25.22
CA CYS A 44 27.03 -12.65 -25.22
C CYS A 44 26.42 -12.19 -23.90
N ALA A 45 25.67 -11.09 -23.93
CA ALA A 45 24.87 -10.62 -22.81
C ALA A 45 23.81 -11.69 -22.52
N ARG A 46 24.16 -12.66 -21.67
CA ARG A 46 23.16 -13.45 -20.95
C ARG A 46 22.53 -12.49 -19.97
N SER A 47 21.41 -11.90 -20.38
CA SER A 47 20.44 -11.31 -19.47
C SER A 47 20.08 -12.40 -18.46
N ARG A 48 20.73 -12.38 -17.30
CA ARG A 48 20.15 -13.05 -16.14
C ARG A 48 18.88 -12.27 -15.88
N SER A 49 17.75 -12.87 -16.26
CA SER A 49 16.45 -12.45 -15.78
C SER A 49 16.60 -12.29 -14.28
N SER A 50 16.44 -11.05 -13.81
CA SER A 50 16.19 -10.81 -12.40
C SER A 50 14.93 -11.61 -12.08
N GLU A 51 15.08 -12.77 -11.46
CA GLU A 51 13.95 -13.46 -10.82
C GLU A 51 13.61 -12.69 -9.53
N GLY A 52 13.30 -11.40 -9.69
CA GLY A 52 12.73 -10.52 -8.69
C GLY A 52 11.23 -10.56 -8.88
N LEU A 53 10.51 -10.98 -7.83
CA LEU A 53 9.09 -11.31 -7.84
C LEU A 53 8.72 -12.39 -8.87
N GLY A 54 8.29 -13.55 -8.40
CA GLY A 54 7.20 -14.21 -9.11
C GLY A 54 6.00 -13.27 -9.06
N ASN A 55 5.77 -12.47 -10.13
CA ASN A 55 4.56 -11.75 -10.56
C ASN A 55 3.54 -11.24 -9.51
N ALA A 56 3.90 -11.00 -8.25
CA ALA A 56 2.94 -10.55 -7.25
C ALA A 56 2.47 -9.14 -7.62
N ALA A 57 1.22 -9.01 -8.09
CA ALA A 57 0.63 -7.72 -8.39
C ALA A 57 0.40 -6.97 -7.07
N VAL A 58 0.95 -5.76 -6.96
CA VAL A 58 0.82 -4.92 -5.75
C VAL A 58 0.18 -3.58 -6.12
N GLU A 59 -0.89 -3.21 -5.42
CA GLU A 59 -1.61 -1.95 -5.58
C GLU A 59 -1.69 -1.21 -4.23
N LEU A 60 -1.42 0.09 -4.23
CA LEU A 60 -1.70 0.93 -3.06
C LEU A 60 -3.11 1.51 -3.16
N GLN A 61 -3.88 1.38 -2.08
CA GLN A 61 -5.29 1.75 -2.09
C GLN A 61 -5.62 2.68 -0.90
N PRO A 62 -5.69 4.01 -1.12
CA PRO A 62 -6.06 4.97 -0.07
C PRO A 62 -7.41 4.70 0.59
N LEU A 63 -8.35 4.07 -0.13
CA LEU A 63 -9.69 3.81 0.41
C LEU A 63 -9.64 2.96 1.69
N ILE A 64 -8.69 2.04 1.82
CA ILE A 64 -8.57 1.10 2.96
C ILE A 64 -7.70 1.61 4.12
N SER A 65 -7.25 2.87 4.05
CA SER A 65 -6.50 3.49 5.15
C SER A 65 -7.34 3.69 6.39
N GLU A 66 -6.68 3.76 7.55
CA GLU A 66 -7.37 4.03 8.82
C GLU A 66 -8.16 5.34 8.74
N PHE A 67 -9.25 5.40 9.49
CA PHE A 67 -10.02 6.63 9.60
C PHE A 67 -9.22 7.68 10.38
N CYS A 68 -9.24 8.92 9.90
CA CYS A 68 -8.55 10.02 10.56
C CYS A 68 -9.36 10.44 11.81
N VAL A 69 -9.33 9.65 12.89
CA VAL A 69 -10.12 9.89 14.12
C VAL A 69 -9.29 9.89 15.41
N THR A 70 -8.19 9.13 15.48
CA THR A 70 -7.36 8.98 16.70
C THR A 70 -5.88 8.77 16.39
N ALA A 71 -5.02 9.16 17.34
CA ALA A 71 -3.57 9.44 17.26
C ALA A 71 -2.58 8.31 16.83
N GLY A 72 -3.00 7.34 16.02
CA GLY A 72 -2.14 6.21 15.63
C GLY A 72 -1.13 6.51 14.52
N ASP A 73 -1.52 7.31 13.53
CA ASP A 73 -0.69 7.74 12.39
C ASP A 73 -1.35 8.98 11.77
N VAL A 74 -0.56 9.94 11.32
CA VAL A 74 -1.05 11.18 10.67
C VAL A 74 -0.95 11.05 9.14
N GLY A 75 -0.56 9.89 8.62
CA GLY A 75 -0.25 9.73 7.21
C GLY A 75 1.03 10.47 6.83
N SER A 76 1.43 10.34 5.58
CA SER A 76 2.61 11.02 5.02
C SER A 76 2.37 11.25 3.54
N SER A 77 3.06 12.24 2.96
CA SER A 77 2.93 12.47 1.52
C SER A 77 3.56 11.33 0.72
N THR A 78 3.18 11.19 -0.56
CA THR A 78 3.73 10.09 -1.38
C THR A 78 5.23 10.25 -1.61
N SER A 79 5.73 11.47 -1.77
CA SER A 79 7.17 11.74 -1.85
C SER A 79 7.94 11.31 -0.58
N GLN A 80 7.39 11.59 0.60
CA GLN A 80 7.97 11.15 1.88
C GLN A 80 7.98 9.62 1.99
N LEU A 81 6.84 8.99 1.68
CA LEU A 81 6.73 7.52 1.70
C LEU A 81 7.66 6.87 0.67
N ALA A 82 7.86 7.47 -0.50
CA ALA A 82 8.72 6.91 -1.54
C ALA A 82 10.20 6.99 -1.15
N SER A 83 10.59 8.04 -0.42
CA SER A 83 11.93 8.15 0.17
C SER A 83 12.15 7.12 1.28
N GLU A 84 11.12 6.80 2.06
CA GLU A 84 11.20 5.85 3.17
C GLU A 84 11.09 4.39 2.72
N PHE A 85 10.30 4.13 1.68
CA PHE A 85 10.06 2.82 1.10
C PHE A 85 10.36 2.81 -0.42
N PRO A 86 11.65 2.89 -0.82
CA PRO A 86 12.03 2.93 -2.24
C PRO A 86 11.46 1.79 -3.09
N GLN A 87 11.31 0.61 -2.50
CA GLN A 87 10.72 -0.58 -3.14
C GLN A 87 9.22 -0.42 -3.48
N MET A 88 8.53 0.55 -2.87
CA MET A 88 7.13 0.90 -3.15
C MET A 88 7.00 2.18 -3.99
N ALA A 89 8.11 2.79 -4.42
CA ALA A 89 8.09 4.10 -5.08
C ALA A 89 7.25 4.12 -6.36
N ARG A 90 7.24 3.03 -7.14
CA ARG A 90 6.42 2.92 -8.36
C ARG A 90 4.93 2.95 -8.05
N GLN A 91 4.51 2.24 -7.00
CA GLN A 91 3.12 2.19 -6.54
C GLN A 91 2.71 3.52 -5.88
N LEU A 92 3.64 4.22 -5.23
CA LEU A 92 3.38 5.53 -4.63
C LEU A 92 3.26 6.63 -5.68
N ALA A 93 4.00 6.53 -6.80
CA ALA A 93 4.00 7.54 -7.86
C ALA A 93 2.65 7.71 -8.58
N VAL A 94 1.74 6.73 -8.49
CA VAL A 94 0.40 6.82 -9.10
C VAL A 94 -0.63 7.49 -8.19
N LEU A 95 -0.27 7.70 -6.91
CA LEU A 95 -1.14 8.36 -5.94
C LEU A 95 -0.89 9.88 -5.94
N PRO A 96 -1.92 10.70 -5.64
CA PRO A 96 -1.71 12.13 -5.42
C PRO A 96 -0.80 12.35 -4.21
N GLU A 97 0.04 13.39 -4.25
CA GLU A 97 0.95 13.75 -3.14
C GLU A 97 0.22 13.85 -1.80
N THR A 98 -1.00 14.39 -1.83
CA THR A 98 -1.97 14.33 -0.72
C THR A 98 -3.07 13.33 -1.07
N TRP A 99 -3.05 12.17 -0.42
CA TRP A 99 -3.99 11.06 -0.69
C TRP A 99 -4.92 10.74 0.48
N TRP A 100 -4.59 11.19 1.70
CA TRP A 100 -5.38 10.93 2.89
C TRP A 100 -6.39 12.06 3.15
N PHE A 101 -7.25 11.88 4.15
CA PHE A 101 -8.33 12.83 4.45
C PHE A 101 -7.80 14.25 4.74
N GLN A 102 -8.44 15.25 4.11
CA GLN A 102 -8.22 16.67 4.36
C GLN A 102 -9.56 17.36 4.55
N GLU A 103 -9.70 18.11 5.65
CA GLU A 103 -10.88 18.93 5.86
C GLU A 103 -10.86 20.15 4.91
N PRO A 104 -12.01 20.53 4.32
CA PRO A 104 -12.08 21.72 3.48
C PRO A 104 -11.52 22.96 4.18
N ARG A 105 -10.66 23.70 3.50
CA ARG A 105 -10.05 24.96 3.99
C ARG A 105 -9.12 24.80 5.19
N ARG A 106 -8.72 23.58 5.57
CA ARG A 106 -7.63 23.36 6.53
C ARG A 106 -6.40 22.75 5.85
N PRO A 107 -5.19 23.00 6.37
CA PRO A 107 -4.01 22.25 5.97
C PRO A 107 -4.23 20.75 6.16
N ASN A 108 -3.68 19.93 5.25
CA ASN A 108 -3.70 18.48 5.42
C ASN A 108 -2.93 18.10 6.70
N CYS A 109 -3.53 17.25 7.52
CA CYS A 109 -2.96 16.83 8.79
C CYS A 109 -1.59 16.15 8.64
N ALA A 110 -1.38 15.36 7.58
CA ALA A 110 -0.08 14.73 7.27
C ALA A 110 0.99 15.77 6.95
N ALA A 111 0.66 16.75 6.10
CA ALA A 111 1.58 17.82 5.73
C ALA A 111 1.93 18.71 6.92
N ALA A 112 0.95 19.03 7.77
CA ALA A 112 1.14 19.83 8.98
C ALA A 112 1.78 19.02 10.13
N LYS A 113 1.89 17.69 10.02
CA LYS A 113 2.28 16.77 11.10
C LYS A 113 1.47 16.99 12.39
N THR A 114 0.16 17.20 12.24
CA THR A 114 -0.79 17.41 13.35
C THR A 114 -2.01 16.53 13.22
N MET A 115 -2.66 16.17 14.34
CA MET A 115 -3.94 15.43 14.35
C MET A 115 -5.12 16.36 14.68
N ASN A 116 -5.29 17.40 13.87
CA ASN A 116 -6.31 18.43 14.08
C ASN A 116 -7.57 18.24 13.20
N CYS A 117 -7.60 17.14 12.45
CA CYS A 117 -8.67 16.78 11.53
C CYS A 117 -9.39 15.55 12.09
N THR A 118 -10.71 15.52 11.95
CA THR A 118 -11.50 14.31 12.23
C THR A 118 -12.31 13.97 11.00
N GLU A 119 -12.09 12.79 10.44
CA GLU A 119 -12.81 12.32 9.27
C GLU A 119 -14.29 12.11 9.61
N PRO A 120 -15.22 12.83 8.95
CA PRO A 120 -16.65 12.71 9.22
C PRO A 120 -17.15 11.29 8.94
N ARG A 121 -18.06 10.78 9.78
CA ARG A 121 -18.64 9.43 9.62
C ARG A 121 -19.29 9.20 8.25
N ALA A 122 -19.87 10.24 7.65
CA ALA A 122 -20.42 10.17 6.30
C ALA A 122 -19.33 9.86 5.26
N HIS A 123 -18.16 10.49 5.38
CA HIS A 123 -17.01 10.28 4.51
C HIS A 123 -16.41 8.87 4.71
N GLN A 124 -16.30 8.39 5.96
CA GLN A 124 -15.87 7.02 6.26
C GLN A 124 -16.75 5.98 5.56
N LYS A 125 -18.08 6.12 5.69
CA LYS A 125 -19.05 5.23 5.02
C LYS A 125 -18.96 5.30 3.51
N GLN A 126 -18.78 6.51 2.96
CA GLN A 126 -18.60 6.69 1.53
C GLN A 126 -17.39 5.91 1.02
N ARG A 127 -16.22 6.05 1.66
CA ARG A 127 -14.98 5.34 1.29
C ARG A 127 -15.14 3.82 1.38
N VAL A 128 -15.78 3.32 2.43
CA VAL A 128 -16.07 1.88 2.58
C VAL A 128 -16.96 1.38 1.43
N GLY A 129 -18.00 2.15 1.07
CA GLY A 129 -18.86 1.82 -0.07
C GLY A 129 -18.16 1.90 -1.43
N GLU A 130 -17.25 2.85 -1.61
CA GLU A 130 -16.37 2.95 -2.79
C GLU A 130 -15.45 1.74 -2.89
N PHE A 131 -14.83 1.33 -1.78
CA PHE A 131 -13.98 0.15 -1.75
C PHE A 131 -14.77 -1.13 -2.05
N ALA A 132 -15.96 -1.29 -1.49
CA ALA A 132 -16.83 -2.44 -1.80
C ALA A 132 -17.16 -2.51 -3.31
N ARG A 133 -17.45 -1.37 -3.95
CA ARG A 133 -17.68 -1.29 -5.40
C ARG A 133 -16.42 -1.54 -6.22
N TRP A 134 -15.26 -1.11 -5.73
CA TRP A 134 -13.97 -1.42 -6.35
C TRP A 134 -13.72 -2.93 -6.30
N LEU A 135 -13.91 -3.54 -5.14
CA LEU A 135 -13.68 -4.96 -4.89
C LEU A 135 -14.61 -5.84 -5.74
N SER A 136 -15.89 -5.47 -5.88
CA SER A 136 -16.86 -6.24 -6.67
C SER A 136 -16.57 -6.27 -8.18
N ARG A 137 -15.66 -5.41 -8.66
CA ARG A 137 -15.28 -5.33 -10.09
C ARG A 137 -13.96 -6.05 -10.37
N ARG A 138 -13.32 -6.61 -9.34
CA ARG A 138 -12.01 -7.25 -9.46
C ARG A 138 -12.11 -8.63 -10.10
N PRO A 139 -11.33 -8.92 -11.15
CA PRO A 139 -11.30 -10.25 -11.76
C PRO A 139 -10.45 -11.26 -10.95
N GLU A 140 -9.69 -10.80 -9.96
CA GLU A 140 -8.77 -11.66 -9.21
C GLU A 140 -9.50 -12.63 -8.31
N ARG A 141 -9.07 -13.90 -8.36
CA ARG A 141 -9.60 -14.96 -7.50
C ARG A 141 -9.15 -14.83 -6.04
N PHE A 142 -7.95 -14.26 -5.83
CA PHE A 142 -7.37 -14.07 -4.50
C PHE A 142 -6.85 -12.64 -4.40
N ILE A 143 -7.33 -11.94 -3.36
CA ILE A 143 -6.89 -10.59 -3.03
C ILE A 143 -6.49 -10.59 -1.57
N ILE A 144 -5.27 -10.13 -1.30
CA ILE A 144 -4.72 -10.02 0.04
C ILE A 144 -4.71 -8.54 0.41
N LEU A 145 -5.49 -8.18 1.42
CA LEU A 145 -5.66 -6.81 1.85
C LEU A 145 -4.86 -6.54 3.13
N VAL A 146 -4.00 -5.53 3.12
CA VAL A 146 -3.19 -5.10 4.28
C VAL A 146 -3.62 -3.69 4.68
N GLY A 147 -4.23 -3.55 5.86
CA GLY A 147 -4.81 -2.29 6.32
C GLY A 147 -5.12 -2.29 7.81
N HIS A 148 -6.12 -1.52 8.22
CA HIS A 148 -6.29 -1.13 9.62
C HIS A 148 -7.62 -1.60 10.22
N CYS A 149 -7.62 -1.84 11.53
CA CYS A 149 -8.71 -2.54 12.19
C CYS A 149 -10.05 -1.78 12.14
N SER A 150 -10.07 -0.45 12.24
CA SER A 150 -11.34 0.29 12.24
C SER A 150 -11.99 0.32 10.86
N PHE A 151 -11.18 0.44 9.79
CA PHE A 151 -11.66 0.25 8.42
C PHE A 151 -12.27 -1.14 8.22
N TRP A 152 -11.55 -2.21 8.62
CA TRP A 152 -12.06 -3.58 8.47
C TRP A 152 -13.31 -3.85 9.30
N LYS A 153 -13.42 -3.26 10.48
CA LYS A 153 -14.62 -3.33 11.31
C LYS A 153 -15.84 -2.75 10.58
N GLU A 154 -15.71 -1.55 10.00
CA GLU A 154 -16.80 -0.91 9.25
C GLU A 154 -17.11 -1.70 7.96
N PHE A 155 -16.09 -2.14 7.21
CA PHE A 155 -16.26 -2.89 5.96
C PHE A 155 -16.94 -4.25 6.17
N SER A 156 -16.49 -5.02 7.16
CA SER A 156 -17.06 -6.34 7.47
C SER A 156 -18.37 -6.28 8.26
N LYS A 157 -18.78 -5.07 8.71
CA LYS A 157 -19.90 -4.86 9.63
C LYS A 157 -19.81 -5.73 10.90
N SER A 158 -18.58 -6.05 11.31
CA SER A 158 -18.30 -6.86 12.49
C SER A 158 -18.23 -5.98 13.74
N ASN A 159 -18.58 -6.55 14.89
CA ASN A 159 -18.30 -5.92 16.18
C ASN A 159 -16.89 -6.24 16.70
N ASP A 160 -16.21 -7.22 16.11
CA ASP A 160 -14.92 -7.70 16.58
C ASP A 160 -13.76 -6.85 16.05
N ARG A 161 -12.93 -6.38 16.98
CA ARG A 161 -11.68 -5.69 16.64
C ARG A 161 -10.60 -6.71 16.32
N MET A 162 -9.99 -6.58 15.14
CA MET A 162 -8.80 -7.36 14.78
C MET A 162 -7.59 -6.95 15.63
N ARG A 163 -6.78 -7.92 16.04
CA ARG A 163 -5.48 -7.70 16.68
C ARG A 163 -4.44 -7.31 15.62
N ASN A 164 -3.34 -6.69 16.05
CA ASN A 164 -2.23 -6.37 15.15
C ASN A 164 -1.67 -7.66 14.54
N GLY A 165 -1.51 -7.70 13.22
CA GLY A 165 -1.02 -8.88 12.48
C GLY A 165 -2.03 -10.02 12.37
N GLU A 166 -3.28 -9.86 12.84
CA GLU A 166 -4.31 -10.87 12.67
C GLU A 166 -4.72 -11.00 11.20
N MET A 167 -4.77 -12.24 10.70
CA MET A 167 -5.27 -12.55 9.37
C MET A 167 -6.68 -13.14 9.45
N ARG A 168 -7.56 -12.65 8.57
CA ARG A 168 -8.90 -13.22 8.36
C ARG A 168 -9.12 -13.50 6.90
N SER A 169 -9.87 -14.55 6.60
CA SER A 169 -10.35 -14.85 5.26
C SER A 169 -11.83 -14.55 5.16
N MET A 170 -12.26 -14.04 4.02
CA MET A 170 -13.66 -13.84 3.71
C MET A 170 -13.92 -14.09 2.23
N ARG A 171 -15.16 -14.43 1.90
CA ARG A 171 -15.66 -14.43 0.52
C ARG A 171 -16.41 -13.12 0.29
N TRP A 172 -16.29 -12.56 -0.91
CA TRP A 172 -16.91 -11.30 -1.31
C TRP A 172 -17.69 -11.46 -2.61
#